data_AF-X1J7F8-F1
#
_entry.id   AF-X1J7F8-F1
#
_cell.length_a   1.000
_cell.length_b   1.000
_cell.length_c   1.000
_cell.angle_alpha   90.00
_cell.angle_beta   90.00
_cell.angle_gamma   90.00
#
_symmetry.space_group_name_H-M   'P 1'
#
loop_
_entity.id
_entity.type
_entity.pdbx_description
1 polymer ?
#
loop_
_entity_poly.entity_id
_entity_poly.type
_entity_poly.pdbx_seq_one_letter_code
_entity_poly.pdbx_strand_id
1 'polypeptide(L)'
;MKKPTIDYDKEADVLYVSFGIDEPSYCEPLNSFVLLELGAFTRQPTGFRVIRPRKRDINKMTVKVGKIIQRRIKTVEKELQDREEVVKNAIKQIGQMKELANVG
;
A
#
# COMPACT_ATOMS: atom_id res chain seq x y z
N MET A 1 14.83 -5.37 -1.42
CA MET A 1 13.57 -5.92 -0.85
C MET A 1 13.90 -7.16 -0.04
N LYS A 2 13.42 -7.26 1.20
CA LYS A 2 13.47 -8.52 1.95
C LYS A 2 12.66 -9.58 1.19
N LYS A 3 13.04 -10.85 1.33
CA LYS A 3 12.25 -11.94 0.76
C LYS A 3 10.89 -12.00 1.47
N PRO A 4 9.79 -12.28 0.75
CA PRO A 4 8.52 -12.50 1.42
C PRO A 4 8.63 -13.71 2.34
N THR A 5 8.03 -13.61 3.53
CA THR A 5 7.91 -14.71 4.47
C THR A 5 6.50 -15.28 4.38
N ILE A 6 6.42 -16.60 4.48
CA ILE A 6 5.16 -17.34 4.41
C ILE A 6 5.06 -18.16 5.69
N ASP A 7 3.97 -17.99 6.41
CA ASP A 7 3.68 -18.74 7.63
C ASP A 7 2.25 -19.28 7.59
N TYR A 8 2.02 -20.46 8.17
CA TYR A 8 0.72 -21.11 8.15
C TYR A 8 0.29 -21.48 9.56
N ASP A 9 -0.76 -20.80 10.03
CA ASP A 9 -1.42 -21.11 11.29
C ASP A 9 -2.42 -22.24 11.06
N LYS A 10 -2.10 -23.39 11.65
CA LYS A 10 -2.91 -24.61 11.54
C LYS A 10 -4.20 -24.52 12.35
N GLU A 11 -4.21 -23.77 13.45
CA GLU A 11 -5.36 -23.67 14.34
C GLU A 11 -6.42 -22.73 13.75
N ALA A 12 -5.97 -21.59 13.21
CA ALA A 12 -6.85 -20.66 12.52
C ALA A 12 -7.18 -21.06 11.08
N ASP A 13 -6.45 -22.01 10.50
CA ASP A 13 -6.48 -22.35 9.06
C ASP A 13 -6.22 -21.11 8.19
N VAL A 14 -5.10 -20.41 8.47
CA VAL A 14 -4.73 -19.16 7.80
C VAL A 14 -3.29 -19.20 7.29
N LEU A 15 -3.11 -18.87 6.01
CA LEU A 15 -1.80 -18.63 5.41
C LEU A 15 -1.49 -17.13 5.44
N TYR A 16 -0.39 -16.76 6.09
CA TYR A 16 0.15 -15.42 6.17
C TYR A 16 1.25 -15.26 5.14
N VAL A 17 1.22 -14.16 4.38
CA VAL A 17 2.29 -13.77 3.48
C VAL A 17 2.69 -12.34 3.83
N SER A 18 3.88 -12.16 4.39
CA SER A 18 4.45 -10.85 4.66
C SER A 18 5.46 -10.47 3.58
N PHE A 19 5.48 -9.21 3.18
CA PHE A 19 6.45 -8.66 2.24
C PHE A 19 7.76 -8.22 2.92
N GLY A 20 7.90 -8.48 4.22
CA GLY A 20 9.08 -8.10 5.00
C GLY A 20 9.17 -6.59 5.23
N ILE A 21 8.02 -5.91 5.33
CA ILE A 21 7.93 -4.51 5.71
C ILE A 21 7.70 -4.47 7.22
N ASP A 22 8.60 -3.84 7.97
CA ASP A 22 8.55 -3.77 9.43
C ASP A 22 7.59 -2.66 9.93
N GLU A 23 6.55 -2.36 9.14
CA GLU A 23 5.52 -1.38 9.46
C GLU A 23 4.34 -2.08 10.14
N PRO A 24 3.81 -1.55 11.27
CA PRO A 24 2.54 -2.02 11.82
C PRO A 24 1.44 -2.00 10.77
N SER A 25 0.67 -3.08 10.66
CA SER A 25 -0.35 -3.24 9.61
C SER A 25 -1.74 -3.48 10.18
N TYR A 26 -2.75 -3.16 9.38
CA TYR A 26 -4.15 -3.57 9.58
C TYR A 26 -4.66 -4.31 8.35
N CYS A 27 -5.73 -5.09 8.54
CA CYS A 27 -6.32 -5.90 7.47
C CYS A 27 -7.55 -5.23 6.86
N GLU A 28 -7.62 -5.20 5.52
CA GLU A 28 -8.85 -4.91 4.78
C GLU A 28 -9.33 -6.17 4.03
N PRO A 29 -10.60 -6.58 4.17
CA PRO A 29 -11.12 -7.74 3.47
C PRO A 29 -11.24 -7.47 1.97
N LEU A 30 -10.55 -8.26 1.15
CA LEU A 30 -10.68 -8.21 -0.32
C LEU A 30 -11.82 -9.11 -0.81
N ASN A 31 -12.04 -10.22 -0.11
CA ASN A 31 -13.18 -11.11 -0.26
C ASN A 31 -13.29 -12.01 0.99
N SER A 32 -14.23 -12.95 0.99
CA SER A 32 -14.49 -13.86 2.12
C SER A 32 -13.31 -14.72 2.58
N PHE A 33 -12.25 -14.84 1.78
CA PHE A 33 -11.10 -15.70 2.05
C PHE A 33 -9.77 -14.96 2.01
N VAL A 34 -9.75 -13.66 1.65
CA VAL A 34 -8.50 -12.92 1.45
C VAL A 34 -8.55 -11.59 2.16
N LEU A 35 -7.54 -11.34 3.00
CA LEU A 35 -7.33 -10.07 3.67
C LEU A 35 -6.05 -9.45 3.11
N LEU A 36 -6.11 -8.18 2.72
CA LEU A 36 -4.92 -7.41 2.37
C LEU A 36 -4.39 -6.75 3.63
N GLU A 37 -3.10 -6.89 3.90
CA GLU A 37 -2.44 -6.12 4.95
C GLU A 37 -1.91 -4.81 4.40
N LEU A 38 -2.25 -3.72 5.07
CA LEU A 38 -1.82 -2.37 4.73
C LEU A 38 -1.07 -1.75 5.90
N GLY A 39 0.02 -1.05 5.59
CA GLY A 39 0.76 -0.26 6.57
C GLY A 39 -0.13 0.80 7.21
N ALA A 40 -0.05 0.93 8.54
CA ALA A 40 -0.85 1.87 9.31
C ALA A 40 -0.54 3.34 8.96
N PHE A 41 0.68 3.64 8.55
CA PHE A 41 1.15 4.98 8.23
C PHE A 41 1.18 5.22 6.72
N THR A 42 1.73 4.28 5.96
CA THR A 42 1.93 4.42 4.51
C THR A 42 0.70 4.04 3.70
N ARG A 43 -0.19 3.23 4.29
CA ARG A 43 -1.32 2.57 3.60
C ARG A 43 -0.89 1.75 2.38
N GLN A 44 0.38 1.39 2.30
CA GLN A 44 0.92 0.53 1.26
C GLN A 44 0.74 -0.95 1.63
N PRO A 45 0.62 -1.86 0.65
CA PRO A 45 0.57 -3.29 0.92
C PRO A 45 1.81 -3.79 1.66
N THR A 46 1.62 -4.39 2.83
CA THR A 46 2.69 -5.00 3.64
C THR A 46 2.64 -6.53 3.61
N GLY A 47 1.52 -7.10 3.16
CA GLY A 47 1.31 -8.53 3.08
C GLY A 47 -0.14 -8.86 2.71
N PHE A 48 -0.52 -10.13 2.85
CA PHE A 48 -1.90 -10.59 2.75
C PHE A 48 -2.09 -11.89 3.53
N ARG A 49 -3.35 -12.22 3.83
CA ARG A 49 -3.75 -13.46 4.48
C ARG A 49 -4.74 -14.22 3.62
N VAL A 50 -4.66 -15.55 3.67
CA VAL A 50 -5.60 -16.47 3.03
C VAL A 50 -6.26 -17.31 4.09
N ILE A 51 -7.57 -17.18 4.24
CA ILE A 51 -8.39 -17.96 5.16
C ILE A 51 -8.83 -19.25 4.46
N ARG A 52 -8.59 -20.40 5.08
CA ARG A 52 -8.88 -21.75 4.58
C ARG A 52 -8.32 -21.99 3.17
N PRO A 53 -7.00 -21.83 2.97
CA PRO A 53 -6.36 -21.90 1.66
C PRO A 53 -6.59 -23.28 1.00
N ARG A 54 -7.20 -23.29 -0.19
CA ARG A 54 -7.29 -24.47 -1.05
C ARG A 54 -6.42 -24.30 -2.29
N LYS A 55 -5.78 -25.38 -2.74
CA LYS A 55 -4.83 -25.37 -3.88
C LYS A 55 -5.38 -24.68 -5.14
N ARG A 56 -6.66 -24.90 -5.46
CA ARG A 56 -7.35 -24.29 -6.61
C ARG A 56 -7.61 -22.78 -6.45
N ASP A 57 -7.74 -22.31 -5.21
CA ASP A 57 -8.10 -20.94 -4.89
C ASP A 57 -6.85 -20.05 -4.87
N ILE A 58 -5.69 -20.58 -4.47
CA ILE A 58 -4.39 -19.89 -4.48
C ILE A 58 -4.04 -19.33 -5.88
N ASN A 59 -4.16 -20.13 -6.95
CA ASN A 59 -3.83 -19.68 -8.31
C ASN A 59 -4.74 -18.54 -8.80
N LYS A 60 -6.05 -18.62 -8.50
CA LYS A 60 -7.00 -17.54 -8.83
C LYS A 60 -6.75 -16.28 -7.99
N MET A 61 -6.24 -16.46 -6.77
CA MET A 61 -5.93 -15.36 -5.87
C MET A 61 -4.72 -14.55 -6.30
N THR A 62 -3.65 -15.19 -6.79
CA THR A 62 -2.45 -14.49 -7.28
C THR A 62 -2.80 -13.39 -8.29
N VAL A 63 -3.70 -13.69 -9.23
CA VAL A 63 -4.17 -12.73 -10.24
C VAL A 63 -4.98 -11.58 -9.62
N LYS A 64 -5.86 -11.87 -8.65
CA LYS A 64 -6.70 -10.85 -8.01
C LYS A 64 -5.89 -9.94 -7.09
N VAL A 65 -5.06 -10.51 -6.21
CA VAL A 65 -4.19 -9.78 -5.29
C VAL A 65 -3.23 -8.89 -6.07
N GLY A 66 -2.60 -9.43 -7.13
CA GLY A 66 -1.73 -8.64 -8.01
C GLY A 66 -2.43 -7.42 -8.62
N LYS A 67 -3.66 -7.58 -9.13
CA LYS A 67 -4.44 -6.45 -9.68
C LYS A 67 -4.78 -5.40 -8.64
N ILE A 68 -5.07 -5.80 -7.40
CA ILE A 68 -5.42 -4.89 -6.31
C ILE A 68 -4.20 -4.10 -5.87
N ILE A 69 -3.06 -4.78 -5.67
CA ILE A 69 -1.77 -4.13 -5.38
C ILE A 69 -1.42 -3.12 -6.46
N GLN A 70 -1.51 -3.50 -7.74
CA GLN A 70 -1.24 -2.59 -8.85
C GLN A 70 -2.16 -1.35 -8.86
N ARG A 71 -3.45 -1.52 -8.58
CA ARG A 71 -4.39 -0.38 -8.49
C ARG A 71 -4.01 0.55 -7.35
N ARG A 72 -3.67 0.00 -6.18
CA ARG A 72 -3.27 0.80 -5.02
C ARG A 72 -1.97 1.57 -5.27
N ILE A 73 -0.98 0.92 -5.88
CA ILE A 73 0.27 1.59 -6.29
C ILE A 73 -0.06 2.77 -7.20
N LYS A 74 -0.89 2.59 -8.22
CA LYS A 74 -1.30 3.68 -9.13
C LYS A 74 -2.02 4.83 -8.40
N THR A 75 -2.86 4.52 -7.42
CA THR A 75 -3.51 5.56 -6.60
C THR A 75 -2.48 6.37 -5.81
N VAL A 76 -1.54 5.68 -5.15
CA VAL A 76 -0.48 6.34 -4.38
C VAL A 76 0.43 7.18 -5.27
N GLU A 77 0.83 6.66 -6.44
CA GLU A 77 1.62 7.41 -7.43
C GLU A 77 0.93 8.69 -7.86
N LYS A 78 -0.38 8.63 -8.12
CA LYS A 78 -1.18 9.81 -8.47
C LYS A 78 -1.24 10.81 -7.32
N GLU A 79 -1.50 10.37 -6.09
CA GLU A 79 -1.53 11.25 -4.92
C GLU A 79 -0.18 11.95 -4.69
N LEU A 80 0.94 11.25 -4.92
CA LEU A 80 2.27 11.83 -4.83
C LEU A 80 2.52 12.88 -5.91
N GLN A 81 2.10 12.63 -7.15
CA GLN A 81 2.18 13.60 -8.24
C GLN A 81 1.36 14.88 -7.95
N ASP A 82 0.12 14.70 -7.47
CA ASP A 82 -0.74 15.83 -7.10
C ASP A 82 -0.10 16.68 -5.97
N ARG A 83 0.52 16.04 -4.97
CA ARG A 83 1.25 16.72 -3.90
C ARG A 83 2.49 17.44 -4.39
N GLU A 84 3.25 16.85 -5.30
CA GLU A 84 4.44 17.48 -5.88
C GLU A 84 4.07 18.80 -6.56
N GLU A 85 2.96 18.81 -7.30
CA GLU A 85 2.44 20.01 -7.96
C GLU A 85 2.01 21.08 -6.95
N VAL A 86 1.34 20.69 -5.87
CA VAL A 86 0.99 21.62 -4.77
C VAL A 86 2.25 22.24 -4.15
N VAL A 87 3.28 21.45 -3.90
CA VAL A 87 4.55 21.93 -3.33
C VAL A 87 5.25 22.91 -4.27
N LYS A 88 5.32 22.60 -5.58
CA LYS A 88 5.90 23.50 -6.58
C LYS A 88 5.18 24.84 -6.61
N ASN A 89 3.85 24.83 -6.58
CA ASN A 89 3.04 26.04 -6.57
C ASN A 89 3.24 26.85 -5.29
N ALA A 90 3.31 26.21 -4.13
CA ALA A 90 3.59 26.86 -2.86
C ALA A 90 4.98 27.53 -2.85
N ILE A 91 6.02 26.85 -3.33
CA ILE A 91 7.38 27.40 -3.43
C ILE A 91 7.41 28.63 -4.33
N LYS A 92 6.71 28.58 -5.48
CA LYS A 92 6.60 29.73 -6.40
C LYS A 92 5.95 30.94 -5.74
N GLN A 93 4.85 30.73 -5.01
CA GLN A 93 4.17 31.81 -4.27
C GLN A 93 5.09 32.43 -3.21
N ILE A 94 5.83 31.60 -2.46
CA ILE A 94 6.80 32.09 -1.46
C ILE A 94 7.88 32.97 -2.11
N GLY A 95 8.39 32.57 -3.30
CA GLY A 95 9.35 33.37 -4.05
C GLY A 95 8.81 34.75 -4.44
N GLN A 96 7.59 34.79 -4.99
CA GLN A 96 6.92 36.04 -5.38
C GLN A 96 6.65 36.97 -4.19
N MET A 97 6.24 36.42 -3.04
CA MET A 97 6.05 37.21 -1.82
C MET A 97 7.35 37.84 -1.32
N LYS A 98 8.47 37.11 -1.40
CA LYS A 98 9.79 37.66 -1.03
C LYS A 98 10.26 38.76 -1.98
N GLU A 99 9.99 38.63 -3.28
CA GLU A 99 10.30 39.68 -4.24
C GLU A 99 9.51 40.95 -3.93
N LEU A 100 8.20 40.86 -3.73
CA LEU A 100 7.34 42.00 -3.36
C LEU A 100 7.77 42.71 -2.07
N ALA A 101 8.24 41.94 -1.07
CA ALA A 101 8.72 42.50 0.20
C ALA A 101 10.07 43.24 0.09
N ASN A 102 10.83 43.04 -0.99
CA ASN A 102 12.11 43.70 -1.23
C ASN A 102 12.01 44.94 -2.15
N VAL A 103 10.82 45.25 -2.69
CA VAL A 103 10.57 46.44 -3.54
C VAL A 103 9.81 47.55 -2.78
N GLY A 104 9.49 47.35 -1.50
CA GLY A 104 8.90 48.36 -0.60
C GLY A 104 9.91 48.85 0.42
#